data_AF-A0A177MJH8-F1
#
_entry.id   AF-A0A177MJH8-F1
#
_cell.length_a   1.000
_cell.length_b   1.000
_cell.length_c   1.000
_cell.angle_alpha   90.00
_cell.angle_beta   90.00
_cell.angle_gamma   90.00
#
_symmetry.space_group_name_H-M   'P 1'
#
loop_
_entity.id
_entity.type
_entity.pdbx_description
1 polymer ?
#
loop_
_entity_poly.entity_id
_entity_poly.type
_entity_poly.pdbx_seq_one_letter_code
_entity_poly.pdbx_strand_id
1 'polypeptide(L)' 'MKTSNEVNEISTLRIVFIETLSRQFIAITGCGIYVYLNPVTINELFNRYLNSSVPINVFARQCVRNIVA' A
#
# COMPACT_ATOMS: atom_id res chain seq x y z
N MET A 1 16.84 -7.04 21.71
CA MET A 1 17.68 -6.37 20.70
C MET A 1 17.39 -7.03 19.36
N LYS A 2 16.43 -6.46 18.60
CA LYS A 2 15.89 -6.98 17.33
C LYS A 2 15.66 -5.80 16.35
N THR A 3 16.44 -4.73 16.50
CA THR A 3 15.91 -3.37 16.32
C THR A 3 16.27 -2.67 15.01
N SER A 4 17.25 -3.14 14.23
CA SER A 4 17.63 -2.48 12.96
C SER A 4 17.17 -3.25 11.73
N ASN A 5 17.30 -4.59 11.73
CA ASN A 5 16.95 -5.38 10.55
C ASN A 5 15.44 -5.42 10.32
N GLU A 6 14.63 -5.62 11.38
CA GLU A 6 13.17 -5.61 11.29
C GLU A 6 12.63 -4.23 10.85
N VAL A 7 13.27 -3.14 11.32
CA VAL A 7 12.89 -1.77 10.93
C VAL A 7 13.21 -1.51 9.45
N ASN A 8 14.34 -2.01 8.95
CA ASN A 8 14.68 -1.93 7.53
C ASN A 8 13.72 -2.73 6.67
N GLU A 9 13.38 -3.96 7.08
CA GLU A 9 12.43 -4.82 6.35
C GLU A 9 11.04 -4.18 6.27
N ILE A 10 10.53 -3.62 7.37
CA ILE A 10 9.24 -2.91 7.38
C ILE A 10 9.29 -1.67 6.48
N SER A 11 10.40 -0.94 6.49
CA SER A 11 10.58 0.25 5.66
C SER A 11 10.61 -0.11 4.17
N THR A 12 11.35 -1.15 3.79
CA THR A 12 11.35 -1.69 2.42
C THR A 12 9.96 -2.19 2.01
N LEU A 13 9.28 -2.93 2.89
CA LEU A 13 7.93 -3.43 2.62
C LEU A 13 6.93 -2.28 2.41
N ARG A 14 7.07 -1.18 3.16
CA ARG A 14 6.25 0.03 2.99
C ARG A 14 6.49 0.68 1.63
N ILE A 15 7.73 0.78 1.17
CA ILE A 15 8.06 1.31 -0.16
C ILE A 15 7.38 0.45 -1.24
N VAL A 16 7.59 -0.87 -1.18
CA VAL A 16 7.00 -1.81 -2.16
C VAL A 16 5.47 -1.76 -2.13
N PHE A 17 4.86 -1.59 -0.95
CA PHE A 17 3.42 -1.40 -0.80
C PHE A 17 2.93 -0.15 -1.52
N ILE A 18 3.54 1.00 -1.25
CA ILE A 18 3.14 2.29 -1.84
C ILE A 18 3.34 2.25 -3.36
N GLU A 19 4.45 1.70 -3.85
CA GLU A 19 4.69 1.56 -5.29
C GLU A 19 3.67 0.64 -5.96
N THR A 20 3.37 -0.51 -5.34
CA THR A 20 2.39 -1.45 -5.88
C THR A 20 1.00 -0.81 -5.95
N LEU A 21 0.59 -0.14 -4.87
CA LEU A 21 -0.69 0.57 -4.82
C LEU A 21 -0.75 1.70 -5.86
N SER A 22 0.33 2.48 -6.00
CA SER A 22 0.47 3.54 -7.00
C SER A 22 0.27 3.02 -8.42
N ARG A 23 0.95 1.91 -8.77
CA ARG A 23 0.80 1.28 -10.09
C ARG A 23 -0.63 0.81 -10.35
N GLN A 24 -1.31 0.26 -9.34
CA GLN A 24 -2.71 -0.18 -9.49
C GLN A 24 -3.65 1.01 -9.72
N PHE A 25 -3.50 2.10 -8.99
CA PHE A 25 -4.29 3.32 -9.21
C PHE A 25 -4.07 3.88 -10.61
N ILE A 26 -2.80 4.04 -11.02
CA ILE A 26 -2.48 4.55 -12.36
C ILE A 26 -3.09 3.66 -13.45
N ALA A 27 -3.00 2.33 -13.30
CA ALA A 27 -3.54 1.40 -14.28
C ALA A 27 -5.07 1.44 -14.41
N ILE A 28 -5.80 1.77 -13.34
CA ILE A 28 -7.26 1.77 -13.32
C ILE A 28 -7.83 3.17 -13.59
N THR A 29 -7.19 4.22 -13.10
CA THR A 29 -7.74 5.58 -13.12
C THR A 29 -6.95 6.54 -14.00
N GLY A 30 -5.74 6.18 -14.43
CA GLY A 30 -4.81 7.08 -15.11
C GLY A 30 -4.12 8.09 -14.20
N CYS A 31 -4.40 8.07 -12.89
CA CYS A 31 -3.89 9.04 -11.92
C CYS A 31 -3.12 8.35 -10.77
N GLY A 32 -2.14 9.06 -10.21
CA GLY A 32 -1.38 8.57 -9.05
C GLY A 32 -2.22 8.47 -7.78
N ILE A 33 -1.79 7.61 -6.84
CA ILE A 33 -2.49 7.37 -5.56
C ILE A 33 -2.85 8.64 -4.79
N TYR A 34 -1.96 9.64 -4.78
CA TYR A 34 -2.12 10.84 -3.97
C TYR A 34 -3.22 11.80 -4.48
N VAL A 35 -3.77 11.54 -5.67
CA VAL A 35 -4.99 12.23 -6.13
C VAL A 35 -6.22 11.79 -5.34
N TYR A 36 -6.24 10.54 -4.87
CA TYR A 36 -7.39 9.93 -4.19
C TYR A 36 -7.17 9.77 -2.69
N LEU A 37 -5.92 9.54 -2.28
CA LEU A 37 -5.57 9.17 -0.92
C LEU A 37 -4.52 10.12 -0.34
N ASN A 38 -4.81 10.66 0.84
CA ASN A 38 -3.81 11.39 1.60
C ASN A 38 -2.79 10.42 2.26
N PRO A 39 -1.61 10.92 2.68
CA PRO A 39 -0.58 10.08 3.30
C PRO A 39 -1.03 9.33 4.57
N VAL A 40 -1.95 9.90 5.35
CA VAL A 40 -2.48 9.27 6.57
C VAL A 40 -3.28 8.02 6.20
N THR A 41 -4.18 8.13 5.23
CA THR A 41 -4.97 6.99 4.74
C THR A 41 -4.08 5.90 4.12
N ILE A 42 -3.02 6.27 3.40
CA ILE A 42 -2.05 5.30 2.87
C ILE A 42 -1.36 4.53 4.00
N ASN A 43 -0.97 5.23 5.08
CA ASN A 43 -0.37 4.59 6.24
C ASN A 43 -1.35 3.64 6.96
N GLU A 44 -2.63 4.02 7.07
CA GLU A 44 -3.66 3.12 7.60
C GLU A 44 -3.85 1.86 6.75
N LEU A 45 -3.88 2.00 5.42
CA LEU A 45 -3.95 0.86 4.51
C LEU A 45 -2.74 -0.05 4.64
N PHE A 46 -1.54 0.51 4.80
CA PHE A 46 -0.34 -0.27 5.05
C PHE A 46 -0.43 -1.05 6.37
N ASN A 47 -0.91 -0.43 7.46
CA ASN A 47 -1.13 -1.12 8.72
C ASN A 47 -2.15 -2.24 8.60
N ARG A 48 -3.22 -2.06 7.81
CA ARG A 48 -4.18 -3.13 7.52
C ARG A 48 -3.53 -4.27 6.72
N TYR A 49 -2.69 -3.94 5.74
CA TYR A 49 -1.94 -4.93 4.96
C TYR A 49 -1.00 -5.77 5.83
N LEU A 50 -0.29 -5.16 6.79
CA LEU A 50 0.59 -5.88 7.72
C LEU A 50 -0.15 -6.93 8.56
N ASN A 51 -1.45 -6.71 8.81
CA ASN A 51 -2.30 -7.64 9.54
C ASN A 51 -3.08 -8.60 8.61
N SER A 52 -2.85 -8.53 7.30
CA SER A 52 -3.54 -9.35 6.31
C SER A 52 -2.69 -10.57 5.93
N SER A 53 -3.34 -11.68 5.59
CA SER A 53 -2.69 -12.89 5.07
C SER A 53 -2.58 -12.89 3.53
N VAL A 54 -2.99 -11.80 2.87
CA VAL A 54 -3.06 -11.74 1.41
C VAL A 54 -1.79 -11.15 0.80
N PRO A 55 -1.39 -11.58 -0.41
CA PRO A 55 -0.28 -10.97 -1.11
C PRO A 55 -0.52 -9.49 -1.44
N ILE A 56 0.55 -8.69 -1.44
CA ILE A 56 0.51 -7.23 -1.62
C ILE A 56 -0.24 -6.78 -2.88
N ASN A 57 -0.12 -7.52 -3.98
CA ASN A 57 -0.77 -7.23 -5.25
C ASN A 57 -2.29 -7.52 -5.22
N VAL A 58 -2.73 -8.48 -4.40
CA VAL A 58 -4.15 -8.77 -4.18
C VAL A 58 -4.74 -7.68 -3.31
N PHE A 59 -4.08 -7.34 -2.21
CA PHE A 59 -4.51 -6.26 -1.32
C PHE A 59 -4.63 -4.92 -2.05
N ALA A 60 -3.59 -4.53 -2.80
CA ALA A 60 -3.59 -3.27 -3.55
C ALA A 60 -4.76 -3.17 -4.54
N ARG A 61 -5.08 -4.25 -5.27
CA ARG A 61 -6.25 -4.29 -6.16
C ARG A 61 -7.56 -4.13 -5.43
N GLN A 62 -7.70 -4.71 -4.24
CA GLN A 62 -8.90 -4.54 -3.41
C GLN A 62 -9.05 -3.09 -2.95
N CYS A 63 -7.95 -2.42 -2.57
CA CYS A 63 -7.98 -1.00 -2.21
C CYS A 63 -8.49 -0.13 -3.36
N VAL A 64 -7.97 -0.29 -4.58
CA VAL A 64 -8.39 0.53 -5.73
C VAL A 64 -9.88 0.34 -6.02
N ARG A 65 -10.35 -0.92 -6.00
CA ARG A 65 -11.77 -1.23 -6.22
C ARG A 65 -12.68 -0.55 -5.19
N ASN A 66 -12.31 -0.55 -3.92
CA ASN A 66 -13.14 0.05 -2.87
C ASN A 66 -13.19 1.59 -2.92
N ILE A 67 -12.27 2.24 -3.64
CA ILE A 67 -12.14 3.70 -3.70
C ILE A 67 -12.74 4.26 -4.99
N VAL A 68 -12.65 3.51 -6.09
CA VAL A 68 -13.07 3.93 -7.43
C VAL A 68 -14.47 3.39 -7.79
N ALA A 69 -14.97 2.37 -7.08
CA ALA A 69 -16.32 1.84 -7.28
C ALA A 69 -17.42 2.78 -6.77
#